data_AF-A0A950A298-F1
#
_entry.id   AF-A0A950A298-F1
#
_cell.length_a   1.000
_cell.length_b   1.000
_cell.length_c   1.000
_cell.angle_alpha   90.00
_cell.angle_beta   90.00
_cell.angle_gamma   90.00
#
_symmetry.space_group_name_H-M   'P 1'
#
loop_
_entity.id
_entity.type
_entity.pdbx_description
1 polymer ?
#
loop_
_entity_poly.entity_id
_entity_poly.type
_entity_poly.pdbx_seq_one_letter_code
_entity_poly.pdbx_strand_id
1 'polypeptide(L)'
;MSTVTRPRTSVSGGPGRRRRSGDSRPPGEGTRRRQVMRRRATAAAVVVAALMTILAVVLLIDSGVAPPATGAARVVPADALAYVHLSTDPGRPAVHQAEALARRFPDYPLAYAAVVNRLGATVGGASGSDFVSAAEPWLGKEAAVAVLGTAGGSTTSLIVLDVRSAARARAFVSRAGASPVGVYHGIRILGYSSGTELGFVKHYLVVGSGAGVRAAIDAAAGRAGSLADDPAYERASAGEPAGRVLDAYVPAAGMRALLESRGGVAGAVALMLDRPGLLGTTLSVSAVAGGADVQIHSALAPNRSHPVTFTPTLGSVLPAGSTLMLDVDGLARAAPHLLRAAATAGFAGNVAPLLARLGGALTAEGVNEHQIDAIFAGETAVALSHGPSPSLLIVARTSNEAATRSELAGLEGPLTALFPAPTSGPGQIAGLGDQDVGGVTVHELGLGPGLQIDYTVWNGLVVVSTSVRAIDQVVSRGRSLADQKTYQAALSDQPAQVSSVLFTDFSQLLSLGEQIGLTSGTRVRELLPDLTKVRAIGLSSTSGESDTTTELRLEIP
;
A
#
# COMPACT_ATOMS: atom_id res chain seq x y z
N MET A 1 19.94 -56.67 56.89
CA MET A 1 20.39 -56.24 58.24
C MET A 1 20.02 -54.77 58.42
N SER A 2 19.86 -54.31 59.66
CA SER A 2 19.78 -52.89 60.07
C SER A 2 18.69 -52.00 59.44
N THR A 3 17.46 -52.10 59.96
CA THR A 3 16.42 -51.06 59.87
C THR A 3 16.54 -50.07 61.04
N VAL A 4 16.54 -48.76 60.77
CA VAL A 4 16.44 -47.66 61.77
C VAL A 4 15.58 -46.54 61.14
N THR A 5 14.28 -46.43 61.41
CA THR A 5 13.60 -45.86 62.60
C THR A 5 13.37 -44.34 62.51
N ARG A 6 12.08 -43.94 62.44
CA ARG A 6 11.61 -42.56 62.72
C ARG A 6 11.54 -42.33 64.24
N PRO A 7 11.57 -41.06 64.68
CA PRO A 7 10.38 -40.59 65.41
C PRO A 7 9.88 -39.21 64.98
N ARG A 8 8.62 -38.91 65.33
CA ARG A 8 8.06 -37.55 65.40
C ARG A 8 8.21 -37.05 66.84
N THR A 9 8.49 -35.76 67.00
CA THR A 9 7.95 -34.94 68.10
C THR A 9 7.63 -33.54 67.59
N SER A 10 6.61 -32.94 68.20
CA SER A 10 6.15 -31.57 67.99
C SER A 10 6.36 -30.76 69.27
N VAL A 11 6.48 -29.43 69.19
CA VAL A 11 5.73 -28.48 70.08
C VAL A 11 5.96 -27.00 69.68
N SER A 12 4.95 -26.19 70.00
CA SER A 12 4.76 -24.73 69.92
C SER A 12 5.97 -23.78 70.13
N GLY A 13 5.89 -22.54 69.60
CA GLY A 13 6.99 -21.55 69.68
C GLY A 13 6.71 -20.03 69.49
N GLY A 14 5.47 -19.52 69.45
CA GLY A 14 5.17 -18.08 69.59
C GLY A 14 5.23 -17.16 68.34
N PRO A 15 4.86 -15.84 68.45
CA PRO A 15 4.36 -15.07 67.30
C PRO A 15 5.12 -13.77 66.92
N GLY A 16 5.60 -13.68 65.67
CA GLY A 16 6.28 -12.49 65.11
C GLY A 16 5.35 -11.42 64.50
N ARG A 17 4.70 -10.60 65.34
CA ARG A 17 3.68 -9.60 64.93
C ARG A 17 4.25 -8.34 64.25
N ARG A 18 4.67 -8.41 62.98
CA ARG A 18 5.02 -7.20 62.19
C ARG A 18 3.79 -6.51 61.60
N ARG A 19 3.51 -5.27 62.06
CA ARG A 19 2.56 -4.34 61.42
C ARG A 19 3.05 -4.01 60.00
N ARG A 20 2.20 -4.21 58.97
CA ARG A 20 2.28 -3.44 57.73
C ARG A 20 1.42 -2.18 57.91
N SER A 21 2.03 -1.01 57.83
CA SER A 21 1.31 0.26 57.75
C SER A 21 0.52 0.33 56.43
N GLY A 22 -0.70 0.84 56.47
CA GLY A 22 -1.49 1.08 55.26
C GLY A 22 -1.03 2.34 54.54
N ASP A 23 -0.72 2.23 53.25
CA ASP A 23 -0.50 3.38 52.35
C ASP A 23 -1.77 3.60 51.52
N SER A 24 -2.63 4.50 51.98
CA SER A 24 -4.00 4.70 51.47
C SER A 24 -4.01 5.58 50.22
N ARG A 25 -3.42 5.11 49.11
CA ARG A 25 -3.44 5.82 47.83
C ARG A 25 -4.87 6.00 47.30
N PRO A 26 -5.29 7.23 46.94
CA PRO A 26 -6.65 7.49 46.47
C PRO A 26 -6.88 6.91 45.06
N PRO A 27 -8.00 6.19 44.82
CA PRO A 27 -8.36 5.71 43.49
C PRO A 27 -9.01 6.85 42.67
N GLY A 28 -8.32 7.40 41.66
CA GLY A 28 -8.84 8.55 40.90
C GLY A 28 -8.38 8.71 39.44
N GLU A 29 -7.07 8.79 39.18
CA GLU A 29 -6.60 9.43 37.93
C GLU A 29 -6.26 8.49 36.75
N GLY A 30 -5.87 7.25 37.03
CA GLY A 30 -5.36 6.32 36.01
C GLY A 30 -6.37 5.94 34.91
N THR A 31 -7.68 6.01 35.22
CA THR A 31 -8.77 5.68 34.29
C THR A 31 -9.08 6.82 33.32
N ARG A 32 -9.17 8.06 33.80
CA ARG A 32 -9.43 9.25 32.95
C ARG A 32 -8.38 9.42 31.86
N ARG A 33 -7.08 9.25 32.17
CA ARG A 33 -5.99 9.40 31.20
C ARG A 33 -6.10 8.39 30.03
N ARG A 34 -6.48 7.13 30.31
CA ARG A 34 -6.73 6.10 29.29
C ARG A 34 -7.97 6.37 28.42
N GLN A 35 -9.01 7.00 28.97
CA GLN A 35 -10.24 7.31 28.25
C GLN A 35 -10.04 8.44 27.20
N VAL A 36 -9.23 9.46 27.52
CA VAL A 36 -8.91 10.55 26.58
C VAL A 36 -8.07 10.05 25.40
N MET A 37 -7.08 9.18 25.63
CA MET A 37 -6.27 8.60 24.54
C MET A 37 -7.11 7.80 23.54
N ARG A 38 -8.08 6.98 23.99
CA ARG A 38 -8.96 6.22 23.09
C ARG A 38 -9.86 7.09 22.19
N ARG A 39 -10.15 8.34 22.57
CA ARG A 39 -10.89 9.29 21.72
C ARG A 39 -10.04 10.01 20.68
N ARG A 40 -8.70 10.04 20.82
CA ARG A 40 -7.80 10.63 19.80
C ARG A 40 -7.58 9.69 18.61
N ALA A 41 -7.43 8.39 18.87
CA ALA A 41 -7.20 7.40 17.81
C ALA A 41 -8.38 7.24 16.84
N THR A 42 -9.62 7.42 17.32
CA THR A 42 -10.83 7.11 16.54
C THR A 42 -11.11 8.10 15.41
N ALA A 43 -10.85 9.40 15.58
CA ALA A 43 -11.07 10.39 14.53
C ALA A 43 -10.12 10.17 13.33
N ALA A 44 -8.81 10.07 13.59
CA ALA A 44 -7.81 9.83 12.55
C ALA A 44 -7.93 8.42 11.91
N ALA A 45 -8.35 7.42 12.68
CA ALA A 45 -8.69 6.11 12.13
C ALA A 45 -9.86 6.20 11.16
N VAL A 46 -10.96 6.87 11.53
CA VAL A 46 -12.19 6.96 10.71
C VAL A 46 -12.05 7.91 9.52
N VAL A 47 -11.21 8.94 9.58
CA VAL A 47 -10.85 9.74 8.38
C VAL A 47 -10.06 8.88 7.41
N VAL A 48 -8.91 8.32 7.81
CA VAL A 48 -8.05 7.55 6.88
C VAL A 48 -8.66 6.20 6.48
N ALA A 49 -9.51 5.57 7.30
CA ALA A 49 -10.28 4.40 6.87
C ALA A 49 -11.28 4.78 5.79
N ALA A 50 -12.02 5.88 5.93
CA ALA A 50 -12.86 6.38 4.86
C ALA A 50 -12.04 6.85 3.65
N LEU A 51 -10.82 7.36 3.84
CA LEU A 51 -9.90 7.71 2.77
C LEU A 51 -9.43 6.46 2.01
N MET A 52 -9.12 5.36 2.71
CA MET A 52 -8.82 4.04 2.11
C MET A 52 -10.03 3.37 1.47
N THR A 53 -11.26 3.57 1.98
CA THR A 53 -12.49 3.09 1.36
C THR A 53 -12.86 3.94 0.14
N ILE A 54 -12.68 5.26 0.19
CA ILE A 54 -12.77 6.15 -0.98
C ILE A 54 -11.71 5.76 -2.01
N LEU A 55 -10.48 5.43 -1.58
CA LEU A 55 -9.41 4.89 -2.42
C LEU A 55 -9.64 3.43 -2.88
N ALA A 56 -10.75 2.80 -2.50
CA ALA A 56 -11.21 1.52 -3.05
C ALA A 56 -12.47 1.66 -3.94
N VAL A 57 -13.12 2.83 -3.92
CA VAL A 57 -14.49 3.08 -4.46
C VAL A 57 -14.49 4.23 -5.48
N VAL A 58 -13.47 5.09 -5.40
CA VAL A 58 -13.11 6.19 -6.29
C VAL A 58 -11.66 5.98 -6.77
N LEU A 59 -11.32 4.70 -6.99
CA LEU A 59 -10.44 4.34 -8.10
C LEU A 59 -11.18 4.70 -9.42
N LEU A 60 -10.54 4.45 -10.56
CA LEU A 60 -11.19 4.51 -11.88
C LEU A 60 -11.56 5.94 -12.37
N ILE A 61 -10.64 6.54 -13.17
CA ILE A 61 -10.79 7.23 -14.50
C ILE A 61 -10.35 8.72 -14.61
N ASP A 62 -9.84 9.42 -15.66
CA ASP A 62 -9.45 9.43 -17.12
C ASP A 62 -10.39 9.29 -18.35
N SER A 63 -10.37 10.36 -19.14
CA SER A 63 -9.82 10.30 -20.51
C SER A 63 -8.97 11.55 -20.74
N GLY A 64 -8.24 11.64 -21.86
CA GLY A 64 -7.42 12.80 -22.25
C GLY A 64 -8.25 14.09 -22.31
N VAL A 65 -8.30 14.80 -21.18
CA VAL A 65 -9.22 15.90 -20.85
C VAL A 65 -8.42 16.97 -20.10
N ALA A 66 -8.94 18.19 -20.04
CA ALA A 66 -8.36 19.25 -19.21
C ALA A 66 -8.18 18.80 -17.74
N PRO A 67 -7.08 19.21 -17.07
CA PRO A 67 -6.84 18.90 -15.66
C PRO A 67 -8.01 19.34 -14.77
N PRO A 68 -8.22 18.70 -13.61
CA PRO A 68 -9.20 19.17 -12.65
C PRO A 68 -8.89 20.62 -12.23
N ALA A 69 -9.93 21.35 -11.82
CA ALA A 69 -9.70 22.59 -11.08
C ALA A 69 -9.02 22.24 -9.75
N THR A 70 -7.83 22.77 -9.49
CA THR A 70 -7.05 22.53 -8.25
C THR A 70 -7.10 23.72 -7.28
N GLY A 71 -8.11 24.59 -7.42
CA GLY A 71 -8.17 25.86 -6.71
C GLY A 71 -8.41 25.71 -5.20
N ALA A 72 -8.98 24.58 -4.75
CA ALA A 72 -9.19 24.28 -3.34
C ALA A 72 -7.88 24.26 -2.54
N ALA A 73 -6.74 23.88 -3.14
CA ALA A 73 -5.44 23.94 -2.49
C ALA A 73 -5.04 25.38 -2.09
N ARG A 74 -5.56 26.41 -2.78
CA ARG A 74 -5.35 27.85 -2.47
C ARG A 74 -6.15 28.36 -1.27
N VAL A 75 -6.90 27.49 -0.58
CA VAL A 75 -7.59 27.78 0.69
C VAL A 75 -7.32 26.71 1.77
N VAL A 76 -6.46 25.73 1.49
CA VAL A 76 -5.95 24.77 2.48
C VAL A 76 -4.61 25.30 3.02
N PRO A 77 -4.36 25.28 4.34
CA PRO A 77 -3.05 25.60 4.90
C PRO A 77 -1.92 24.68 4.42
N ALA A 78 -0.72 25.22 4.21
CA ALA A 78 0.45 24.45 3.79
C ALA A 78 0.89 23.36 4.81
N ASP A 79 0.53 23.49 6.09
CA ASP A 79 0.83 22.50 7.15
C ASP A 79 -0.19 21.34 7.23
N ALA A 80 -1.00 21.12 6.18
CA ALA A 80 -1.90 19.99 6.08
C ALA A 80 -1.14 18.64 6.05
N LEU A 81 -1.46 17.76 7.01
CA LEU A 81 -0.88 16.41 7.14
C LEU A 81 -1.39 15.43 6.08
N ALA A 82 -2.51 15.74 5.44
CA ALA A 82 -2.97 15.10 4.22
C ALA A 82 -3.98 16.02 3.52
N TYR A 83 -4.09 15.86 2.21
CA TYR A 83 -5.06 16.53 1.35
C TYR A 83 -5.63 15.50 0.37
N VAL A 84 -6.90 15.62 0.04
CA VAL A 84 -7.58 14.82 -1.01
C VAL A 84 -8.44 15.76 -1.82
N HIS A 85 -8.33 15.69 -3.14
CA HIS A 85 -9.18 16.35 -4.12
C HIS A 85 -10.15 15.37 -4.76
N LEU A 86 -11.32 15.86 -5.14
CA LEU A 86 -12.28 15.18 -6.00
C LEU A 86 -12.82 16.19 -7.01
N SER A 87 -12.67 15.88 -8.29
CA SER A 87 -13.31 16.62 -9.37
C SER A 87 -14.81 16.30 -9.40
N THR A 88 -15.63 17.32 -9.11
CA THR A 88 -17.10 17.24 -9.14
C THR A 88 -17.68 17.91 -10.38
N ASP A 89 -16.88 18.08 -11.44
CA ASP A 89 -17.26 18.79 -12.67
C ASP A 89 -18.05 17.88 -13.61
N PRO A 90 -19.39 18.04 -13.74
CA PRO A 90 -20.20 17.20 -14.62
C PRO A 90 -19.96 17.51 -16.12
N GLY A 91 -19.06 18.43 -16.45
CA GLY A 91 -18.61 18.68 -17.82
C GLY A 91 -17.35 17.93 -18.24
N ARG A 92 -16.65 17.24 -17.32
CA ARG A 92 -15.41 16.47 -17.66
C ARG A 92 -15.78 15.03 -18.04
N PRO A 93 -15.44 14.55 -19.26
CA PRO A 93 -15.68 13.16 -19.65
C PRO A 93 -15.14 12.13 -18.65
N ALA A 94 -13.96 12.40 -18.08
CA ALA A 94 -13.36 11.58 -17.03
C ALA A 94 -14.30 11.35 -15.83
N VAL A 95 -15.06 12.35 -15.38
CA VAL A 95 -16.00 12.23 -14.24
C VAL A 95 -17.19 11.33 -14.60
N HIS A 96 -17.74 11.45 -15.82
CA HIS A 96 -18.80 10.56 -16.30
C HIS A 96 -18.33 9.11 -16.47
N GLN A 97 -17.14 8.95 -17.04
CA GLN A 97 -16.53 7.64 -17.23
C GLN A 97 -16.21 6.99 -15.87
N ALA A 98 -15.74 7.77 -14.88
CA ALA A 98 -15.46 7.30 -13.51
C ALA A 98 -16.70 6.73 -12.84
N GLU A 99 -17.80 7.48 -12.91
CA GLU A 99 -19.10 6.99 -12.45
C GLU A 99 -19.50 5.69 -13.16
N ALA A 100 -19.20 5.54 -14.46
CA ALA A 100 -19.58 4.37 -15.24
C ALA A 100 -18.79 3.08 -14.92
N LEU A 101 -17.49 3.16 -14.58
CA LEU A 101 -16.74 1.97 -14.14
C LEU A 101 -16.96 1.68 -12.65
N ALA A 102 -17.11 2.72 -11.80
CA ALA A 102 -17.41 2.53 -10.39
C ALA A 102 -18.76 1.83 -10.19
N ARG A 103 -19.77 2.14 -11.03
CA ARG A 103 -21.05 1.41 -11.11
C ARG A 103 -20.94 -0.08 -11.51
N ARG A 104 -19.76 -0.62 -11.90
CA ARG A 104 -19.55 -2.07 -12.13
C ARG A 104 -19.27 -2.85 -10.85
N PHE A 105 -18.92 -2.17 -9.76
CA PHE A 105 -18.58 -2.75 -8.47
C PHE A 105 -19.85 -2.95 -7.63
N PRO A 106 -20.21 -4.19 -7.24
CA PRO A 106 -21.42 -4.48 -6.46
C PRO A 106 -21.64 -3.58 -5.23
N ASP A 107 -20.58 -3.25 -4.49
CA ASP A 107 -20.69 -2.51 -3.22
C ASP A 107 -20.53 -0.99 -3.36
N TYR A 108 -20.27 -0.49 -4.58
CA TYR A 108 -20.20 0.95 -4.87
C TYR A 108 -21.40 1.76 -4.35
N PRO A 109 -22.69 1.33 -4.52
CA PRO A 109 -23.83 2.09 -4.00
C PRO A 109 -23.83 2.22 -2.48
N LEU A 110 -23.35 1.19 -1.76
CA LEU A 110 -23.27 1.20 -0.30
C LEU A 110 -22.15 2.13 0.18
N ALA A 111 -20.99 2.07 -0.46
CA ALA A 111 -19.86 2.94 -0.14
C ALA A 111 -20.13 4.41 -0.49
N TYR A 112 -20.72 4.68 -1.66
CA TYR A 112 -21.18 6.02 -2.05
C TYR A 112 -22.18 6.57 -1.03
N ALA A 113 -23.19 5.78 -0.64
CA ALA A 113 -24.15 6.19 0.40
C ALA A 113 -23.46 6.44 1.75
N ALA A 114 -22.47 5.66 2.15
CA ALA A 114 -21.73 5.87 3.40
C ALA A 114 -20.92 7.20 3.38
N VAL A 115 -20.29 7.53 2.25
CA VAL A 115 -19.56 8.80 2.06
C VAL A 115 -20.55 9.98 2.06
N VAL A 116 -21.63 9.88 1.27
CA VAL A 116 -22.70 10.90 1.18
C VAL A 116 -23.34 11.17 2.54
N ASN A 117 -23.71 10.13 3.28
CA ASN A 117 -24.33 10.27 4.61
C ASN A 117 -23.39 10.97 5.61
N ARG A 118 -22.08 10.70 5.53
CA ARG A 118 -21.08 11.37 6.37
C ARG A 118 -20.84 12.82 5.98
N LEU A 119 -20.81 13.14 4.68
CA LEU A 119 -20.76 14.52 4.20
C LEU A 119 -22.02 15.28 4.61
N GLY A 120 -23.20 14.68 4.44
CA GLY A 120 -24.49 15.19 4.92
C GLY A 120 -24.48 15.50 6.41
N ALA A 121 -24.05 14.56 7.25
CA ALA A 121 -23.94 14.76 8.70
C ALA A 121 -22.96 15.87 9.12
N THR A 122 -21.97 16.20 8.27
CA THR A 122 -20.93 17.20 8.56
C THR A 122 -21.27 18.59 8.00
N VAL A 123 -21.88 18.64 6.81
CA VAL A 123 -22.12 19.87 6.03
C VAL A 123 -23.60 20.29 6.06
N GLY A 124 -24.52 19.34 6.19
CA GLY A 124 -25.99 19.53 6.31
C GLY A 124 -26.54 19.29 7.73
N GLY A 125 -25.67 19.17 8.74
CA GLY A 125 -26.06 18.97 10.13
C GLY A 125 -26.83 17.65 10.36
N ALA A 126 -27.77 17.66 11.31
CA ALA A 126 -28.58 16.48 11.64
C ALA A 126 -29.75 16.21 10.65
N SER A 127 -29.76 16.89 9.49
CA SER A 127 -30.87 16.89 8.53
C SER A 127 -30.83 15.65 7.63
N GLY A 128 -31.31 14.51 8.13
CA GLY A 128 -31.13 13.18 7.54
C GLY A 128 -31.92 12.83 6.27
N SER A 129 -31.99 13.71 5.26
CA SER A 129 -32.60 13.39 3.96
C SER A 129 -31.92 14.12 2.78
N ASP A 130 -31.45 13.32 1.82
CA ASP A 130 -30.87 13.69 0.52
C ASP A 130 -29.92 14.92 0.49
N PHE A 131 -28.70 14.71 0.98
CA PHE A 131 -27.61 15.67 0.83
C PHE A 131 -27.25 15.91 -0.65
N VAL A 132 -27.35 14.91 -1.53
CA VAL A 132 -26.88 15.02 -2.93
C VAL A 132 -27.78 15.97 -3.72
N SER A 133 -29.08 15.71 -3.79
CA SER A 133 -30.03 16.60 -4.50
C SER A 133 -30.16 17.98 -3.84
N ALA A 134 -29.78 18.13 -2.56
CA ALA A 134 -29.74 19.41 -1.88
C ALA A 134 -28.41 20.18 -2.03
N ALA A 135 -27.31 19.49 -2.33
CA ALA A 135 -25.99 20.06 -2.63
C ALA A 135 -25.81 20.38 -4.12
N GLU A 136 -26.28 19.49 -5.00
CA GLU A 136 -26.13 19.57 -6.45
C GLU A 136 -26.50 20.95 -7.02
N PRO A 137 -27.60 21.65 -6.61
CA PRO A 137 -27.96 22.96 -7.17
C PRO A 137 -26.99 24.11 -6.85
N TRP A 138 -25.95 23.92 -6.03
CA TRP A 138 -24.98 24.95 -5.65
C TRP A 138 -23.51 24.50 -5.55
N LEU A 139 -23.23 23.20 -5.51
CA LEU A 139 -21.88 22.64 -5.56
C LEU A 139 -21.21 22.96 -6.91
N GLY A 140 -19.91 23.25 -6.88
CA GLY A 140 -19.11 23.58 -8.06
C GLY A 140 -18.38 22.39 -8.69
N LYS A 141 -17.18 22.65 -9.21
CA LYS A 141 -16.36 21.72 -10.01
C LYS A 141 -15.33 20.91 -9.21
N GLU A 142 -15.11 21.28 -7.94
CA GLU A 142 -14.20 20.57 -7.03
C GLU A 142 -14.73 20.49 -5.60
N ALA A 143 -14.38 19.39 -4.93
CA ALA A 143 -14.51 19.19 -3.50
C ALA A 143 -13.19 18.63 -2.96
N ALA A 144 -12.77 19.04 -1.76
CA ALA A 144 -11.54 18.56 -1.14
C ALA A 144 -11.67 18.36 0.37
N VAL A 145 -10.82 17.50 0.93
CA VAL A 145 -10.72 17.24 2.37
C VAL A 145 -9.26 17.29 2.79
N ALA A 146 -8.94 18.16 3.74
CA ALA A 146 -7.63 18.24 4.38
C ALA A 146 -7.66 17.73 5.82
N VAL A 147 -6.55 17.12 6.25
CA VAL A 147 -6.28 16.76 7.65
C VAL A 147 -5.25 17.73 8.19
N LEU A 148 -5.67 18.60 9.10
CA LEU A 148 -4.81 19.64 9.67
C LEU A 148 -4.21 19.18 11.01
N GLY A 149 -2.96 19.57 11.26
CA GLY A 149 -2.36 19.46 12.59
C GLY A 149 -3.00 20.41 13.60
N THR A 150 -2.68 20.22 14.88
CA THR A 150 -2.94 21.19 15.94
C THR A 150 -1.81 21.14 16.96
N ALA A 151 -1.51 22.27 17.62
CA ALA A 151 -0.42 22.38 18.61
C ALA A 151 -0.50 21.37 19.78
N GLY A 152 -1.67 20.78 20.03
CA GLY A 152 -1.89 19.74 21.05
C GLY A 152 -1.62 18.29 20.58
N GLY A 153 -1.05 18.08 19.39
CA GLY A 153 -0.81 16.75 18.80
C GLY A 153 -2.09 16.00 18.41
N SER A 154 -3.17 16.73 18.16
CA SER A 154 -4.44 16.21 17.63
C SER A 154 -4.60 16.61 16.17
N THR A 155 -5.29 15.81 15.38
CA THR A 155 -5.69 16.17 14.01
C THR A 155 -7.12 16.70 13.97
N THR A 156 -7.42 17.61 13.04
CA THR A 156 -8.80 17.98 12.71
C THR A 156 -9.02 17.93 11.20
N SER A 157 -10.26 17.78 10.76
CA SER A 157 -10.60 17.80 9.33
C SER A 157 -11.13 19.16 8.90
N LEU A 158 -10.78 19.54 7.68
CA LEU A 158 -11.31 20.67 6.93
C LEU A 158 -11.89 20.11 5.62
N ILE A 159 -13.16 20.40 5.35
CA ILE A 159 -13.80 20.14 4.05
C ILE A 159 -13.83 21.47 3.30
N VAL A 160 -13.48 21.45 2.01
CA VAL A 160 -13.53 22.59 1.09
C VAL A 160 -14.44 22.19 -0.07
N LEU A 161 -15.46 22.99 -0.36
CA LEU A 161 -16.39 22.76 -1.48
C LEU A 161 -16.41 23.98 -2.38
N ASP A 162 -16.24 23.82 -3.70
CA ASP A 162 -16.53 24.89 -4.66
C ASP A 162 -18.04 25.20 -4.66
N VAL A 163 -18.39 26.47 -4.84
CA VAL A 163 -19.77 26.97 -4.71
C VAL A 163 -20.16 27.80 -5.92
N ARG A 164 -20.72 27.15 -6.94
CA ARG A 164 -21.28 27.80 -8.14
C ARG A 164 -22.44 28.76 -7.83
N SER A 165 -23.06 28.66 -6.65
CA SER A 165 -24.17 29.55 -6.23
C SER A 165 -24.19 29.81 -4.73
N ALA A 166 -23.45 30.83 -4.28
CA ALA A 166 -23.31 31.19 -2.87
C ALA A 166 -24.64 31.50 -2.15
N ALA A 167 -25.66 32.02 -2.85
CA ALA A 167 -26.99 32.26 -2.28
C ALA A 167 -27.69 30.96 -1.89
N ARG A 168 -27.73 29.97 -2.80
CA ARG A 168 -28.29 28.64 -2.56
C ARG A 168 -27.51 27.87 -1.48
N ALA A 169 -26.17 27.94 -1.49
CA ALA A 169 -25.35 27.29 -0.45
C ALA A 169 -25.60 27.87 0.95
N ARG A 170 -25.74 29.20 1.07
CA ARG A 170 -26.16 29.85 2.33
C ARG A 170 -27.55 29.39 2.77
N ALA A 171 -28.52 29.36 1.85
CA ALA A 171 -29.87 28.85 2.13
C ALA A 171 -29.91 27.35 2.44
N PHE A 172 -28.91 26.56 2.00
CA PHE A 172 -28.72 25.18 2.42
C PHE A 172 -28.21 25.10 3.87
N VAL A 173 -27.05 25.68 4.19
CA VAL A 173 -26.47 25.57 5.55
C VAL A 173 -27.35 26.20 6.62
N SER A 174 -28.05 27.31 6.33
CA SER A 174 -28.99 27.89 7.30
C SER A 174 -30.26 27.05 7.52
N ARG A 175 -30.75 26.32 6.51
CA ARG A 175 -31.84 25.33 6.72
C ARG A 175 -31.38 24.11 7.51
N ALA A 176 -30.10 23.73 7.38
CA ALA A 176 -29.44 22.74 8.22
C ALA A 176 -29.17 23.23 9.67
N GLY A 177 -29.53 24.46 10.01
CA GLY A 177 -29.37 25.03 11.36
C GLY A 177 -28.06 25.80 11.60
N ALA A 178 -27.29 26.16 10.57
CA ALA A 178 -26.10 26.98 10.73
C ALA A 178 -26.48 28.43 11.08
N SER A 179 -26.10 28.86 12.29
CA SER A 179 -26.33 30.21 12.80
C SER A 179 -25.03 31.04 12.88
N PRO A 180 -25.04 32.38 12.80
CA PRO A 180 -23.84 33.18 12.95
C PRO A 180 -23.24 33.06 14.36
N VAL A 181 -21.96 32.67 14.43
CA VAL A 181 -21.20 32.54 15.70
C VAL A 181 -20.10 33.59 15.84
N GLY A 182 -19.76 34.31 14.77
CA GLY A 182 -18.81 35.42 14.84
C GLY A 182 -18.39 35.97 13.47
N VAL A 183 -17.34 36.79 13.49
CA VAL A 183 -16.66 37.32 12.30
C VAL A 183 -15.16 37.17 12.49
N TYR A 184 -14.44 36.74 11.45
CA TYR A 184 -12.99 36.61 11.45
C TYR A 184 -12.41 37.22 10.17
N HIS A 185 -11.52 38.20 10.32
CA HIS A 185 -10.97 39.00 9.21
C HIS A 185 -12.01 39.45 8.16
N GLY A 186 -13.18 39.91 8.63
CA GLY A 186 -14.30 40.36 7.80
C GLY A 186 -15.24 39.25 7.28
N ILE A 187 -14.81 37.98 7.33
CA ILE A 187 -15.62 36.83 6.91
C ILE A 187 -16.53 36.40 8.07
N ARG A 188 -17.84 36.29 7.80
CA ARG A 188 -18.82 35.80 8.77
C ARG A 188 -18.63 34.29 8.97
N ILE A 189 -18.45 33.89 10.21
CA ILE A 189 -18.41 32.48 10.63
C ILE A 189 -19.82 32.06 11.05
N LEU A 190 -20.28 30.96 10.49
CA LEU A 190 -21.50 30.26 10.91
C LEU A 190 -21.09 29.00 11.68
N GLY A 191 -21.96 28.49 12.54
CA GLY A 191 -21.71 27.28 13.31
C GLY A 191 -22.97 26.44 13.54
N TYR A 192 -22.76 25.14 13.63
CA TYR A 192 -23.76 24.14 14.04
C TYR A 192 -23.64 23.84 15.54
N SER A 193 -24.73 23.34 16.14
CA SER A 193 -24.76 22.86 17.53
C SER A 193 -23.81 21.69 17.83
N SER A 194 -23.27 21.04 16.80
CA SER A 194 -22.18 20.04 16.90
C SER A 194 -20.82 20.64 17.27
N GLY A 195 -20.64 21.96 17.21
CA GLY A 195 -19.33 22.62 17.29
C GLY A 195 -18.57 22.66 15.96
N THR A 196 -19.19 22.26 14.85
CA THR A 196 -18.67 22.46 13.50
C THR A 196 -18.85 23.93 13.09
N GLU A 197 -17.76 24.61 12.74
CA GLU A 197 -17.77 25.97 12.16
C GLU A 197 -17.68 25.89 10.64
N LEU A 198 -18.19 26.91 9.95
CA LEU A 198 -18.11 27.06 8.49
C LEU A 198 -18.06 28.52 8.03
N GLY A 199 -17.40 28.76 6.90
CA GLY A 199 -17.19 30.09 6.32
C GLY A 199 -17.20 30.07 4.80
N PHE A 200 -17.54 31.21 4.19
CA PHE A 200 -17.48 31.41 2.74
C PHE A 200 -16.22 32.20 2.39
N VAL A 201 -15.31 31.61 1.62
CA VAL A 201 -13.95 32.09 1.38
C VAL A 201 -13.68 32.07 -0.12
N LYS A 202 -13.52 33.24 -0.75
CA LYS A 202 -13.56 33.39 -2.22
C LYS A 202 -14.87 32.78 -2.76
N HIS A 203 -14.80 31.76 -3.62
CA HIS A 203 -15.94 30.98 -4.11
C HIS A 203 -16.11 29.62 -3.40
N TYR A 204 -15.35 29.34 -2.33
CA TYR A 204 -15.45 28.10 -1.56
C TYR A 204 -16.34 28.25 -0.32
N LEU A 205 -16.98 27.14 0.06
CA LEU A 205 -17.49 26.89 1.40
C LEU A 205 -16.50 25.99 2.13
N VAL A 206 -15.91 26.50 3.22
CA VAL A 206 -15.03 25.72 4.10
C VAL A 206 -15.78 25.31 5.37
N VAL A 207 -15.63 24.05 5.80
CA VAL A 207 -16.37 23.45 6.92
C VAL A 207 -15.42 22.61 7.78
N GLY A 208 -15.42 22.77 9.10
CA GLY A 208 -14.54 21.97 9.97
C GLY A 208 -14.51 22.42 11.43
N SER A 209 -13.34 22.32 12.04
CA SER A 209 -13.08 22.94 13.35
C SER A 209 -12.95 24.46 13.21
N GLY A 210 -13.30 25.22 14.25
CA GLY A 210 -13.13 26.68 14.24
C GLY A 210 -11.68 27.14 14.04
N ALA A 211 -10.69 26.31 14.42
CA ALA A 211 -9.29 26.55 14.09
C ALA A 211 -9.00 26.33 12.59
N GLY A 212 -9.48 25.22 12.01
CA GLY A 212 -9.28 24.90 10.59
C GLY A 212 -9.95 25.90 9.64
N VAL A 213 -11.16 26.37 9.97
CA VAL A 213 -11.85 27.41 9.20
C VAL A 213 -11.09 28.73 9.21
N ARG A 214 -10.45 29.09 10.33
CA ARG A 214 -9.62 30.31 10.45
C ARG A 214 -8.31 30.19 9.69
N ALA A 215 -7.63 29.06 9.82
CA ALA A 215 -6.42 28.77 9.04
C ALA A 215 -6.69 28.79 7.52
N ALA A 216 -7.84 28.26 7.08
CA ALA A 216 -8.27 28.34 5.68
C ALA A 216 -8.54 29.78 5.21
N ILE A 217 -9.11 30.63 6.07
CA ILE A 217 -9.32 32.07 5.80
C ILE A 217 -7.98 32.80 5.65
N ASP A 218 -6.98 32.47 6.46
CA ASP A 218 -5.67 33.14 6.41
C ASP A 218 -4.77 32.63 5.28
N ALA A 219 -4.79 31.32 4.98
CA ALA A 219 -4.17 30.77 3.78
C ALA A 219 -4.76 31.42 2.51
N ALA A 220 -6.10 31.49 2.43
CA ALA A 220 -6.78 32.13 1.30
C ALA A 220 -6.48 33.64 1.16
N ALA A 221 -6.08 34.30 2.25
CA ALA A 221 -5.76 35.73 2.29
C ALA A 221 -4.25 36.04 2.26
N GLY A 222 -3.38 35.04 2.10
CA GLY A 222 -1.92 35.22 2.10
C GLY A 222 -1.33 35.63 3.47
N ARG A 223 -2.05 35.39 4.56
CA ARG A 223 -1.57 35.57 5.95
C ARG A 223 -0.91 34.31 6.52
N ALA A 224 -1.19 33.16 5.92
CA ALA A 224 -0.44 31.91 6.08
C ALA A 224 -0.11 31.37 4.68
N GLY A 225 0.86 30.46 4.57
CA GLY A 225 1.10 29.75 3.31
C GLY A 225 -0.09 28.84 2.96
N SER A 226 -0.53 28.84 1.71
CA SER A 226 -1.50 27.86 1.22
C SER A 226 -0.80 26.63 0.65
N LEU A 227 -1.49 25.49 0.62
CA LEU A 227 -0.95 24.25 0.06
C LEU A 227 -0.58 24.41 -1.42
N ALA A 228 -1.33 25.24 -2.16
CA ALA A 228 -1.03 25.55 -3.56
C ALA A 228 0.25 26.38 -3.77
N ASP A 229 0.83 26.94 -2.71
CA ASP A 229 2.09 27.71 -2.75
C ASP A 229 3.23 26.95 -2.02
N ASP A 230 3.04 25.66 -1.67
CA ASP A 230 4.04 24.83 -0.99
C ASP A 230 4.98 24.12 -2.00
N PRO A 231 6.31 24.35 -1.95
CA PRO A 231 7.24 23.79 -2.93
C PRO A 231 7.45 22.27 -2.86
N ALA A 232 6.87 21.56 -1.87
CA ALA A 232 6.81 20.09 -1.87
C ALA A 232 5.52 19.59 -2.53
N TYR A 233 4.38 20.27 -2.32
CA TYR A 233 3.14 20.01 -3.07
C TYR A 233 3.29 20.32 -4.56
N GLU A 234 3.85 21.46 -4.94
CA GLU A 234 4.10 21.81 -6.35
C GLU A 234 4.97 20.76 -7.06
N ARG A 235 6.00 20.23 -6.38
CA ARG A 235 6.87 19.19 -6.95
C ARG A 235 6.20 17.83 -6.97
N ALA A 236 5.41 17.49 -5.96
CA ALA A 236 4.74 16.19 -5.90
C ALA A 236 3.54 16.10 -6.85
N SER A 237 2.87 17.23 -7.15
CA SER A 237 1.79 17.32 -8.14
C SER A 237 2.27 17.57 -9.58
N ALA A 238 3.58 17.75 -9.78
CA ALA A 238 4.16 17.85 -11.10
C ALA A 238 4.04 16.51 -11.85
N GLY A 239 3.42 16.53 -13.03
CA GLY A 239 3.23 15.35 -13.87
C GLY A 239 1.93 14.55 -13.61
N GLU A 240 1.12 14.93 -12.62
CA GLU A 240 -0.16 14.25 -12.35
C GLU A 240 -1.08 14.24 -13.60
N PRO A 241 -1.82 13.15 -13.88
CA PRO A 241 -2.50 12.99 -15.15
C PRO A 241 -3.64 14.02 -15.30
N ALA A 242 -3.80 14.54 -16.52
CA ALA A 242 -4.79 15.57 -16.80
C ALA A 242 -6.24 15.03 -16.77
N GLY A 243 -6.45 13.75 -17.06
CA GLY A 243 -7.77 13.14 -16.97
C GLY A 243 -8.16 12.66 -15.57
N ARG A 244 -7.33 12.82 -14.53
CA ARG A 244 -7.65 12.33 -13.17
C ARG A 244 -8.97 12.89 -12.61
N VAL A 245 -9.64 12.09 -11.79
CA VAL A 245 -10.85 12.50 -11.03
C VAL A 245 -10.62 12.68 -9.54
N LEU A 246 -9.63 12.00 -8.98
CA LEU A 246 -9.20 12.12 -7.59
C LEU A 246 -7.68 12.31 -7.55
N ASP A 247 -7.20 13.20 -6.70
CA ASP A 247 -5.81 13.20 -6.23
C ASP A 247 -5.74 13.26 -4.70
N ALA A 248 -4.63 12.79 -4.13
CA ALA A 248 -4.37 12.82 -2.71
C ALA A 248 -2.90 13.13 -2.44
N TYR A 249 -2.61 14.17 -1.66
CA TYR A 249 -1.26 14.54 -1.26
C TYR A 249 -1.00 14.26 0.22
N VAL A 250 0.16 13.69 0.51
CA VAL A 250 0.65 13.42 1.86
C VAL A 250 2.11 13.91 1.96
N PRO A 251 2.40 15.03 2.65
CA PRO A 251 3.78 15.45 2.91
C PRO A 251 4.46 14.46 3.87
N ALA A 252 5.79 14.42 3.89
CA ALA A 252 6.54 13.46 4.70
C ALA A 252 6.24 13.54 6.22
N ALA A 253 5.95 14.74 6.75
CA ALA A 253 5.48 14.92 8.12
C ALA A 253 4.09 14.30 8.35
N GLY A 254 3.23 14.36 7.33
CA GLY A 254 1.91 13.74 7.28
C GLY A 254 1.97 12.21 7.22
N MET A 255 2.83 11.67 6.35
CA MET A 255 3.11 10.24 6.20
C MET A 255 3.41 9.63 7.58
N ARG A 256 4.36 10.23 8.31
CA ARG A 256 4.76 9.80 9.65
C ARG A 256 3.64 9.93 10.67
N ALA A 257 3.08 11.14 10.82
CA ALA A 257 2.03 11.41 11.81
C ALA A 257 0.76 10.56 11.63
N LEU A 258 0.38 10.22 10.39
CA LEU A 258 -0.84 9.49 10.09
C LEU A 258 -0.68 7.97 10.03
N LEU A 259 0.53 7.45 9.73
CA LEU A 259 0.74 6.04 9.38
C LEU A 259 1.78 5.30 10.24
N GLU A 260 2.76 5.94 10.88
CA GLU A 260 3.64 5.28 11.88
C GLU A 260 2.83 4.62 13.01
N SER A 261 1.66 5.20 13.32
CA SER A 261 0.72 4.70 14.32
C SER A 261 -0.13 3.49 13.86
N ARG A 262 0.13 2.92 12.67
CA ARG A 262 -0.68 1.84 12.06
C ARG A 262 0.14 0.61 11.71
N GLY A 263 -0.25 -0.53 12.28
CA GLY A 263 0.22 -1.85 11.82
C GLY A 263 -0.56 -2.39 10.62
N GLY A 264 -0.05 -3.47 10.03
CA GLY A 264 -0.65 -4.13 8.86
C GLY A 264 -0.41 -3.38 7.54
N VAL A 265 -1.21 -3.69 6.53
CA VAL A 265 -1.04 -3.21 5.14
C VAL A 265 -0.86 -1.69 5.03
N ALA A 266 -1.59 -0.88 5.79
CA ALA A 266 -1.43 0.58 5.77
C ALA A 266 -0.05 1.05 6.27
N GLY A 267 0.54 0.35 7.25
CA GLY A 267 1.93 0.57 7.68
C GLY A 267 2.95 0.01 6.69
N ALA A 268 2.63 -1.10 6.00
CA ALA A 268 3.49 -1.66 4.95
C ALA A 268 3.65 -0.68 3.79
N VAL A 269 2.54 -0.12 3.29
CA VAL A 269 2.53 0.93 2.26
C VAL A 269 3.29 2.17 2.73
N ALA A 270 3.07 2.62 3.98
CA ALA A 270 3.81 3.76 4.54
C ALA A 270 5.33 3.54 4.55
N LEU A 271 5.80 2.34 4.91
CA LEU A 271 7.23 1.99 4.90
C LEU A 271 7.83 1.83 3.48
N MET A 272 7.01 1.68 2.44
CA MET A 272 7.47 1.69 1.04
C MET A 272 7.56 3.12 0.47
N LEU A 273 6.76 4.05 1.01
CA LEU A 273 6.68 5.45 0.60
C LEU A 273 7.61 6.37 1.40
N ASP A 274 7.77 6.16 2.73
CA ASP A 274 8.67 6.97 3.57
C ASP A 274 10.14 6.62 3.32
N ARG A 275 10.67 7.13 2.21
CA ARG A 275 12.06 6.99 1.79
C ARG A 275 12.92 8.12 2.37
N PRO A 276 14.22 7.90 2.63
CA PRO A 276 15.15 8.97 3.00
C PRO A 276 15.08 10.11 1.97
N GLY A 277 14.86 11.34 2.47
CA GLY A 277 14.71 12.52 1.62
C GLY A 277 13.30 12.77 1.08
N LEU A 278 12.27 11.96 1.40
CA LEU A 278 10.89 12.25 1.01
C LEU A 278 10.48 13.67 1.44
N LEU A 279 9.93 14.44 0.49
CA LEU A 279 9.30 15.74 0.71
C LEU A 279 7.78 15.55 0.85
N GLY A 280 7.17 14.85 -0.11
CA GLY A 280 5.78 14.45 -0.10
C GLY A 280 5.44 13.51 -1.26
N THR A 281 4.30 12.82 -1.15
CA THR A 281 3.79 11.89 -2.16
C THR A 281 2.40 12.32 -2.58
N THR A 282 2.14 12.34 -3.89
CA THR A 282 0.79 12.35 -4.47
C THR A 282 0.36 10.94 -4.88
N LEU A 283 -0.94 10.74 -4.92
CA LEU A 283 -1.60 9.63 -5.58
C LEU A 283 -2.74 10.21 -6.41
N SER A 284 -2.64 10.08 -7.73
CA SER A 284 -3.68 10.44 -8.70
C SER A 284 -4.39 9.19 -9.23
N VAL A 285 -5.71 9.27 -9.40
CA VAL A 285 -6.53 8.19 -9.95
C VAL A 285 -6.97 8.50 -11.38
N SER A 286 -6.35 7.73 -12.28
CA SER A 286 -6.52 7.56 -13.72
C SER A 286 -7.52 6.46 -14.17
N ALA A 287 -7.66 6.25 -15.48
CA ALA A 287 -8.47 5.25 -16.19
C ALA A 287 -7.58 4.30 -16.96
N VAL A 288 -8.21 3.27 -17.52
CA VAL A 288 -8.24 3.18 -18.99
C VAL A 288 -9.59 2.69 -19.50
N ALA A 289 -9.77 2.65 -20.82
CA ALA A 289 -10.78 1.79 -21.42
C ALA A 289 -10.54 0.33 -20.97
N GLY A 290 -11.48 -0.22 -20.19
CA GLY A 290 -11.33 -1.56 -19.60
C GLY A 290 -10.52 -1.61 -18.29
N GLY A 291 -10.36 -0.49 -17.59
CA GLY A 291 -9.59 -0.49 -16.35
C GLY A 291 -9.43 0.85 -15.65
N ALA A 292 -8.44 0.91 -14.78
CA ALA A 292 -8.03 2.12 -14.06
C ALA A 292 -6.53 2.20 -13.86
N ASP A 293 -5.98 3.39 -14.03
CA ASP A 293 -4.58 3.68 -13.76
C ASP A 293 -4.51 4.45 -12.42
N VAL A 294 -3.48 4.22 -11.63
CA VAL A 294 -3.22 4.92 -10.36
C VAL A 294 -1.76 5.31 -10.36
N GLN A 295 -1.48 6.61 -10.47
CA GLN A 295 -0.13 7.14 -10.48
C GLN A 295 0.22 7.63 -9.08
N ILE A 296 1.26 7.05 -8.48
CA ILE A 296 1.86 7.47 -7.22
C ILE A 296 3.16 8.19 -7.56
N HIS A 297 3.26 9.49 -7.27
CA HIS A 297 4.48 10.26 -7.50
C HIS A 297 5.04 10.79 -6.17
N SER A 298 6.28 10.44 -5.86
CA SER A 298 6.99 10.83 -4.64
C SER A 298 8.10 11.82 -4.95
N ALA A 299 7.93 13.07 -4.52
CA ALA A 299 8.95 14.10 -4.60
C ALA A 299 10.00 13.89 -3.48
N LEU A 300 11.27 13.81 -3.88
CA LEU A 300 12.42 13.58 -3.01
C LEU A 300 13.36 14.81 -3.00
N ALA A 301 14.12 14.95 -1.92
CA ALA A 301 15.29 15.81 -1.90
C ALA A 301 16.36 15.22 -2.85
N PRO A 302 17.05 16.05 -3.67
CA PRO A 302 18.04 15.56 -4.64
C PRO A 302 19.11 14.67 -4.00
N ASN A 303 19.24 13.45 -4.51
CA ASN A 303 20.21 12.46 -4.02
C ASN A 303 21.35 12.26 -5.02
N ARG A 304 22.53 11.86 -4.54
CA ARG A 304 23.72 11.61 -5.37
C ARG A 304 23.81 10.18 -5.90
N SER A 305 22.93 9.28 -5.48
CA SER A 305 22.81 7.94 -6.06
C SER A 305 21.99 8.04 -7.34
N HIS A 306 22.61 7.82 -8.50
CA HIS A 306 21.85 7.69 -9.74
C HIS A 306 20.85 6.52 -9.63
N PRO A 307 19.61 6.69 -10.10
CA PRO A 307 18.61 5.62 -10.09
C PRO A 307 19.04 4.49 -11.02
N VAL A 308 18.95 3.25 -10.53
CA VAL A 308 19.11 2.08 -11.38
C VAL A 308 17.84 1.92 -12.21
N THR A 309 18.00 1.81 -13.54
CA THR A 309 16.92 1.56 -14.49
C THR A 309 17.34 0.51 -15.52
N PHE A 310 16.37 -0.24 -16.03
CA PHE A 310 16.55 -1.28 -17.04
C PHE A 310 15.36 -1.29 -18.01
N THR A 311 15.53 -1.95 -19.16
CA THR A 311 14.43 -2.26 -20.08
C THR A 311 13.94 -3.68 -19.78
N PRO A 312 12.66 -3.89 -19.40
CA PRO A 312 12.13 -5.21 -19.09
C PRO A 312 12.03 -6.09 -20.33
N THR A 313 12.51 -7.32 -20.23
CA THR A 313 12.52 -8.30 -21.31
C THR A 313 12.22 -9.72 -20.83
N LEU A 314 12.46 -10.07 -19.56
CA LEU A 314 12.22 -11.41 -19.03
C LEU A 314 10.75 -11.85 -19.07
N GLY A 315 9.79 -10.92 -19.16
CA GLY A 315 8.39 -11.23 -19.49
C GLY A 315 8.20 -12.01 -20.80
N SER A 316 9.12 -11.90 -21.76
CA SER A 316 9.13 -12.70 -23.01
C SER A 316 9.71 -14.11 -22.86
N VAL A 317 10.28 -14.42 -21.69
CA VAL A 317 10.92 -15.70 -21.35
C VAL A 317 10.11 -16.48 -20.32
N LEU A 318 9.39 -15.77 -19.43
CA LEU A 318 8.55 -16.38 -18.41
C LEU A 318 7.36 -17.15 -19.01
N PRO A 319 6.92 -18.28 -18.42
CA PRO A 319 5.82 -19.08 -18.93
C PRO A 319 4.46 -18.35 -18.96
N ALA A 320 3.70 -18.55 -20.05
CA ALA A 320 2.29 -18.21 -20.08
C ALA A 320 1.52 -18.99 -19.00
N GLY A 321 1.06 -18.28 -17.97
CA GLY A 321 0.36 -18.85 -16.81
C GLY A 321 0.96 -18.46 -15.45
N SER A 322 1.97 -17.57 -15.44
CA SER A 322 2.39 -16.93 -14.19
C SER A 322 1.26 -16.08 -13.59
N THR A 323 0.91 -16.36 -12.33
CA THR A 323 -0.09 -15.61 -11.55
C THR A 323 0.47 -14.33 -10.96
N LEU A 324 1.79 -14.29 -10.77
CA LEU A 324 2.57 -13.18 -10.25
C LEU A 324 3.90 -13.13 -11.02
N MET A 325 4.37 -11.93 -11.34
CA MET A 325 5.72 -11.64 -11.81
C MET A 325 6.21 -10.36 -11.14
N LEU A 326 7.45 -10.34 -10.65
CA LEU A 326 8.17 -9.15 -10.23
C LEU A 326 9.53 -9.14 -10.93
N ASP A 327 9.78 -8.15 -11.78
CA ASP A 327 11.00 -7.97 -12.57
C ASP A 327 11.75 -6.72 -12.09
N VAL A 328 13.05 -6.88 -11.80
CA VAL A 328 13.92 -5.87 -11.18
C VAL A 328 15.37 -6.00 -11.65
N ASP A 329 16.10 -4.89 -11.76
CA ASP A 329 17.56 -4.95 -11.90
C ASP A 329 18.22 -5.11 -10.53
N GLY A 330 18.90 -6.25 -10.32
CA GLY A 330 19.62 -6.55 -9.08
C GLY A 330 18.70 -7.01 -7.95
N LEU A 331 18.15 -8.22 -8.03
CA LEU A 331 17.20 -8.75 -7.04
C LEU A 331 17.77 -8.73 -5.60
N ALA A 332 19.07 -8.96 -5.43
CA ALA A 332 19.75 -8.85 -4.13
C ALA A 332 19.54 -7.48 -3.44
N ARG A 333 19.47 -6.39 -4.22
CA ARG A 333 19.24 -5.03 -3.71
C ARG A 333 17.76 -4.79 -3.38
N ALA A 334 16.85 -5.38 -4.14
CA ALA A 334 15.40 -5.23 -3.95
C ALA A 334 14.85 -6.13 -2.83
N ALA A 335 15.35 -7.36 -2.70
CA ALA A 335 14.82 -8.38 -1.80
C ALA A 335 14.70 -7.94 -0.32
N PRO A 336 15.66 -7.22 0.30
CA PRO A 336 15.52 -6.72 1.66
C PRO A 336 14.33 -5.75 1.84
N HIS A 337 13.96 -4.99 0.82
CA HIS A 337 12.80 -4.09 0.86
C HIS A 337 11.49 -4.85 0.63
N LEU A 338 11.47 -5.75 -0.34
CA LEU A 338 10.33 -6.61 -0.67
C LEU A 338 9.94 -7.51 0.51
N LEU A 339 10.92 -8.15 1.14
CA LEU A 339 10.71 -9.01 2.31
C LEU A 339 10.19 -8.24 3.53
N ARG A 340 10.66 -7.00 3.75
CA ARG A 340 10.10 -6.12 4.81
C ARG A 340 8.65 -5.77 4.50
N ALA A 341 8.36 -5.30 3.28
CA ALA A 341 7.00 -4.92 2.87
C ALA A 341 6.03 -6.11 2.99
N ALA A 342 6.40 -7.28 2.46
CA ALA A 342 5.59 -8.49 2.56
C ALA A 342 5.44 -9.00 4.01
N ALA A 343 6.43 -8.78 4.88
CA ALA A 343 6.32 -9.13 6.30
C ALA A 343 5.39 -8.17 7.05
N THR A 344 5.44 -6.85 6.79
CA THR A 344 4.50 -5.87 7.37
C THR A 344 3.07 -6.04 6.85
N ALA A 345 2.91 -6.48 5.59
CA ALA A 345 1.62 -6.88 5.02
C ALA A 345 1.09 -8.21 5.59
N GLY A 346 1.94 -9.02 6.25
CA GLY A 346 1.59 -10.27 6.92
C GLY A 346 1.90 -11.55 6.12
N PHE A 347 2.13 -11.45 4.81
CA PHE A 347 2.41 -12.60 3.93
C PHE A 347 3.76 -13.27 4.24
N ALA A 348 4.82 -12.48 4.47
CA ALA A 348 6.19 -12.99 4.63
C ALA A 348 6.69 -12.99 6.09
N GLY A 349 5.80 -12.86 7.08
CA GLY A 349 6.17 -12.73 8.50
C GLY A 349 7.06 -13.88 9.04
N ASN A 350 6.86 -15.10 8.54
CA ASN A 350 7.71 -16.26 8.83
C ASN A 350 8.86 -16.43 7.83
N VAL A 351 8.71 -15.92 6.60
CA VAL A 351 9.65 -16.11 5.48
C VAL A 351 10.92 -15.28 5.69
N ALA A 352 10.82 -14.00 6.05
CA ALA A 352 12.01 -13.18 6.26
C ALA A 352 12.93 -13.73 7.39
N PRO A 353 12.40 -14.19 8.55
CA PRO A 353 13.20 -14.91 9.56
C PRO A 353 13.69 -16.31 9.13
N LEU A 354 13.09 -16.95 8.11
CA LEU A 354 13.63 -18.18 7.52
C LEU A 354 14.80 -17.87 6.59
N LEU A 355 14.65 -16.91 5.67
CA LEU A 355 15.71 -16.50 4.76
C LEU A 355 16.93 -15.92 5.49
N ALA A 356 16.72 -15.12 6.54
CA ALA A 356 17.82 -14.63 7.38
C ALA A 356 18.58 -15.76 8.11
N ARG A 357 17.90 -16.86 8.48
CA ARG A 357 18.55 -18.05 9.04
C ARG A 357 19.23 -18.89 7.97
N LEU A 358 18.65 -19.00 6.77
CA LEU A 358 19.25 -19.69 5.63
C LEU A 358 20.56 -19.01 5.20
N GLY A 359 20.56 -17.69 5.00
CA GLY A 359 21.76 -16.92 4.70
C GLY A 359 22.83 -17.08 5.79
N GLY A 360 22.48 -16.83 7.05
CA GLY A 360 23.43 -16.99 8.17
C GLY A 360 23.95 -18.42 8.37
N ALA A 361 23.25 -19.44 7.87
CA ALA A 361 23.70 -20.83 7.89
C ALA A 361 24.57 -21.18 6.67
N LEU A 362 24.22 -20.72 5.46
CA LEU A 362 25.08 -20.83 4.27
C LEU A 362 26.44 -20.14 4.51
N THR A 363 26.43 -18.95 5.09
CA THR A 363 27.64 -18.21 5.45
C THR A 363 28.45 -18.90 6.57
N ALA A 364 27.81 -19.74 7.40
CA ALA A 364 28.52 -20.60 8.35
C ALA A 364 29.16 -21.84 7.67
N GLU A 365 28.54 -22.37 6.62
CA GLU A 365 29.12 -23.38 5.71
C GLU A 365 30.14 -22.77 4.70
N GLY A 366 30.53 -21.51 4.89
CA GLY A 366 31.58 -20.84 4.11
C GLY A 366 31.13 -20.24 2.77
N VAL A 367 29.83 -20.19 2.48
CA VAL A 367 29.28 -19.58 1.27
C VAL A 367 29.50 -18.07 1.29
N ASN A 368 29.95 -17.51 0.16
CA ASN A 368 30.17 -16.09 -0.01
C ASN A 368 28.91 -15.41 -0.55
N GLU A 369 28.23 -14.63 0.31
CA GLU A 369 27.02 -13.88 -0.04
C GLU A 369 27.20 -13.01 -1.31
N HIS A 370 28.38 -12.40 -1.50
CA HIS A 370 28.67 -11.58 -2.68
C HIS A 370 28.79 -12.37 -4.00
N GLN A 371 29.12 -13.66 -3.96
CA GLN A 371 29.09 -14.52 -5.15
C GLN A 371 27.64 -14.87 -5.53
N ILE A 372 26.75 -15.06 -4.55
CA ILE A 372 25.31 -15.20 -4.82
C ILE A 372 24.71 -13.89 -5.35
N ASP A 373 25.02 -12.74 -4.72
CA ASP A 373 24.55 -11.43 -5.17
C ASP A 373 24.92 -11.16 -6.64
N ALA A 374 26.12 -11.61 -7.06
CA ALA A 374 26.62 -11.46 -8.43
C ALA A 374 25.80 -12.26 -9.47
N ILE A 375 25.19 -13.39 -9.09
CA ILE A 375 24.31 -14.19 -9.97
C ILE A 375 23.04 -13.41 -10.32
N PHE A 376 22.54 -12.61 -9.37
CA PHE A 376 21.28 -11.86 -9.48
C PHE A 376 21.51 -10.35 -9.56
N ALA A 377 22.65 -9.91 -10.10
CA ALA A 377 23.08 -8.51 -10.10
C ALA A 377 22.43 -7.63 -11.18
N GLY A 378 21.93 -8.24 -12.26
CA GLY A 378 21.21 -7.57 -13.36
C GLY A 378 19.71 -7.88 -13.35
N GLU A 379 19.04 -7.64 -14.49
CA GLU A 379 17.64 -7.98 -14.75
C GLU A 379 17.29 -9.40 -14.25
N THR A 380 16.37 -9.45 -13.29
CA THR A 380 15.96 -10.67 -12.57
C THR A 380 14.46 -10.62 -12.32
N ALA A 381 13.74 -11.61 -12.86
CA ALA A 381 12.31 -11.76 -12.70
C ALA A 381 11.96 -12.96 -11.80
N VAL A 382 11.16 -12.71 -10.77
CA VAL A 382 10.60 -13.71 -9.85
C VAL A 382 9.13 -13.90 -10.19
N ALA A 383 8.70 -15.13 -10.47
CA ALA A 383 7.34 -15.46 -10.85
C ALA A 383 6.75 -16.62 -10.04
N LEU A 384 5.43 -16.67 -9.93
CA LEU A 384 4.67 -17.82 -9.41
C LEU A 384 3.83 -18.41 -10.54
N SER A 385 3.85 -19.73 -10.71
CA SER A 385 2.99 -20.43 -11.68
C SER A 385 1.66 -20.87 -11.05
N HIS A 386 0.59 -20.97 -11.86
CA HIS A 386 -0.63 -21.67 -11.45
C HIS A 386 -0.54 -23.18 -11.71
N GLY A 387 -1.05 -23.98 -10.78
CA GLY A 387 -1.19 -25.42 -10.95
C GLY A 387 -1.63 -26.15 -9.68
N PRO A 388 -1.79 -27.48 -9.72
CA PRO A 388 -2.04 -28.30 -8.53
C PRO A 388 -0.83 -28.34 -7.56
N SER A 389 0.31 -27.83 -7.99
CA SER A 389 1.49 -27.55 -7.17
C SER A 389 2.10 -26.26 -7.72
N PRO A 390 1.79 -25.08 -7.16
CA PRO A 390 2.29 -23.80 -7.67
C PRO A 390 3.81 -23.75 -7.47
N SER A 391 4.55 -23.44 -8.53
CA SER A 391 6.01 -23.32 -8.45
C SER A 391 6.45 -21.87 -8.30
N LEU A 392 7.50 -21.67 -7.51
CA LEU A 392 8.33 -20.46 -7.61
C LEU A 392 9.28 -20.63 -8.80
N LEU A 393 9.49 -19.56 -9.55
CA LEU A 393 10.44 -19.47 -10.66
C LEU A 393 11.23 -18.17 -10.52
N ILE A 394 12.54 -18.23 -10.67
CA ILE A 394 13.44 -17.09 -10.73
C ILE A 394 14.22 -17.21 -12.04
N VAL A 395 14.14 -16.20 -12.88
CA VAL A 395 14.95 -16.07 -14.11
C VAL A 395 15.82 -14.84 -13.95
N ALA A 396 17.12 -14.96 -14.22
CA ALA A 396 18.06 -13.83 -14.17
C ALA A 396 18.97 -13.81 -15.39
N ARG A 397 19.42 -12.63 -15.83
CA ARG A 397 20.43 -12.51 -16.88
C ARG A 397 21.83 -12.72 -16.32
N THR A 398 22.61 -13.61 -16.93
CA THR A 398 24.05 -13.75 -16.67
C THR A 398 24.89 -13.41 -17.90
N SER A 399 25.97 -12.65 -17.69
CA SER A 399 26.99 -12.36 -18.71
C SER A 399 28.11 -13.41 -18.75
N ASN A 400 28.11 -14.39 -17.85
CA ASN A 400 29.13 -15.44 -17.80
C ASN A 400 28.55 -16.75 -17.24
N GLU A 401 27.92 -17.53 -18.12
CA GLU A 401 27.32 -18.82 -17.77
C GLU A 401 28.30 -19.79 -17.07
N ALA A 402 29.56 -19.80 -17.49
CA ALA A 402 30.55 -20.73 -16.97
C ALA A 402 30.89 -20.44 -15.50
N ALA A 403 31.06 -19.16 -15.15
CA ALA A 403 31.19 -18.74 -13.76
C ALA A 403 29.90 -19.05 -12.99
N THR A 404 28.73 -18.59 -13.46
CA THR A 404 27.46 -18.79 -12.74
C THR A 404 27.14 -20.27 -12.48
N ARG A 405 27.42 -21.17 -13.43
CA ARG A 405 27.24 -22.62 -13.24
C ARG A 405 28.20 -23.18 -12.18
N SER A 406 29.44 -22.68 -12.12
CA SER A 406 30.40 -23.04 -11.08
C SER A 406 30.02 -22.51 -9.69
N GLU A 407 29.44 -21.32 -9.61
CA GLU A 407 28.96 -20.76 -8.33
C GLU A 407 27.75 -21.55 -7.80
N LEU A 408 26.78 -21.87 -8.65
CA LEU A 408 25.58 -22.63 -8.26
C LEU A 408 25.91 -24.07 -7.84
N ALA A 409 26.80 -24.76 -8.56
CA ALA A 409 27.31 -26.08 -8.13
C ALA A 409 28.05 -25.98 -6.78
N GLY A 410 28.70 -24.85 -6.49
CA GLY A 410 29.30 -24.55 -5.18
C GLY A 410 28.30 -24.45 -4.03
N LEU A 411 27.01 -24.23 -4.30
CA LEU A 411 25.95 -24.16 -3.29
C LEU A 411 25.36 -25.52 -2.93
N GLU A 412 25.54 -26.56 -3.76
CA GLU A 412 24.91 -27.87 -3.58
C GLU A 412 25.33 -28.57 -2.27
N GLY A 413 26.64 -28.57 -1.97
CA GLY A 413 27.19 -29.11 -0.73
C GLY A 413 26.66 -28.39 0.51
N PRO A 414 26.82 -27.06 0.61
CA PRO A 414 26.24 -26.26 1.68
C PRO A 414 24.72 -26.45 1.84
N LEU A 415 23.95 -26.41 0.74
CA LEU A 415 22.49 -26.57 0.82
C LEU A 415 22.07 -27.98 1.27
N THR A 416 22.71 -29.05 0.78
CA THR A 416 22.41 -30.41 1.27
C THR A 416 22.80 -30.59 2.75
N ALA A 417 23.89 -29.97 3.21
CA ALA A 417 24.31 -30.00 4.61
C ALA A 417 23.29 -29.35 5.57
N LEU A 418 22.54 -28.33 5.12
CA LEU A 418 21.50 -27.67 5.91
C LEU A 418 20.22 -28.50 6.08
N PHE A 419 20.04 -29.57 5.31
CA PHE A 419 18.86 -30.46 5.35
C PHE A 419 19.28 -31.92 5.61
N PRO A 420 19.91 -32.22 6.77
CA PRO A 420 20.35 -33.58 7.11
C PRO A 420 19.16 -34.53 7.29
N ALA A 421 19.35 -35.79 6.94
CA ALA A 421 18.32 -36.82 7.10
C ALA A 421 17.85 -36.93 8.55
N PRO A 422 16.53 -37.04 8.81
CA PRO A 422 16.00 -37.08 10.18
C PRO A 422 16.49 -38.33 10.92
N THR A 423 16.97 -38.14 12.14
CA THR A 423 17.58 -39.20 12.96
C THR A 423 16.60 -40.27 13.47
N SER A 424 15.30 -40.13 13.18
CA SER A 424 14.28 -41.16 13.42
C SER A 424 13.10 -41.02 12.46
N GLY A 425 12.54 -42.16 12.03
CA GLY A 425 11.42 -42.25 11.09
C GLY A 425 11.85 -42.38 9.61
N PRO A 426 10.90 -42.69 8.71
CA PRO A 426 11.15 -42.77 7.27
C PRO A 426 11.25 -41.37 6.67
N GLY A 427 12.46 -40.80 6.68
CA GLY A 427 12.78 -39.54 6.01
C GLY A 427 13.34 -39.73 4.61
N GLN A 428 13.08 -38.77 3.73
CA GLN A 428 13.83 -38.59 2.49
C GLN A 428 15.19 -37.94 2.84
N ILE A 429 16.27 -38.49 2.29
CA ILE A 429 17.62 -37.90 2.40
C ILE A 429 17.73 -36.79 1.36
N ALA A 430 18.41 -35.69 1.67
CA ALA A 430 18.74 -34.68 0.66
C ALA A 430 19.56 -35.30 -0.47
N GLY A 431 19.21 -35.00 -1.72
CA GLY A 431 19.74 -35.69 -2.89
C GLY A 431 19.97 -34.75 -4.07
N LEU A 432 21.01 -35.05 -4.83
CA LEU A 432 21.36 -34.39 -6.09
C LEU A 432 21.02 -35.33 -7.25
N GLY A 433 20.47 -34.77 -8.33
CA GLY A 433 20.18 -35.47 -9.58
C GLY A 433 20.34 -34.56 -10.79
N ASP A 434 20.51 -35.16 -11.96
CA ASP A 434 20.51 -34.46 -13.24
C ASP A 434 19.33 -34.95 -14.10
N GLN A 435 18.55 -34.02 -14.65
CA GLN A 435 17.52 -34.30 -15.66
C GLN A 435 17.82 -33.56 -16.97
N ASP A 436 17.73 -34.25 -18.10
CA ASP A 436 17.69 -33.60 -19.42
C ASP A 436 16.28 -33.05 -19.69
N VAL A 437 16.21 -31.76 -19.96
CA VAL A 437 14.99 -31.01 -20.28
C VAL A 437 15.23 -30.22 -21.56
N GLY A 438 14.67 -30.70 -22.67
CA GLY A 438 14.79 -30.03 -23.97
C GLY A 438 16.22 -29.96 -24.54
N GLY A 439 17.13 -30.84 -24.11
CA GLY A 439 18.55 -30.78 -24.46
C GLY A 439 19.38 -29.90 -23.54
N VAL A 440 18.86 -29.57 -22.35
CA VAL A 440 19.52 -28.77 -21.31
C VAL A 440 19.52 -29.56 -20.01
N THR A 441 20.70 -29.70 -19.39
CA THR A 441 20.82 -30.30 -18.05
C THR A 441 20.21 -29.37 -17.01
N VAL A 442 19.24 -29.90 -16.25
CA VAL A 442 18.69 -29.30 -15.04
C VAL A 442 19.22 -30.09 -13.85
N HIS A 443 19.82 -29.40 -12.90
CA HIS A 443 20.30 -29.97 -11.65
C HIS A 443 19.15 -29.93 -10.63
N GLU A 444 18.70 -31.10 -10.19
CA GLU A 444 17.68 -31.29 -9.15
C GLU A 444 18.35 -31.37 -7.77
N LEU A 445 17.95 -30.49 -6.86
CA LEU A 445 18.34 -30.51 -5.45
C LEU A 445 17.10 -30.79 -4.58
N GLY A 446 16.86 -32.07 -4.30
CA GLY A 446 15.84 -32.51 -3.35
C GLY A 446 16.31 -32.26 -1.91
N LEU A 447 15.62 -31.41 -1.16
CA LEU A 447 15.96 -31.05 0.22
C LEU A 447 15.06 -31.72 1.27
N GLY A 448 13.93 -32.29 0.84
CA GLY A 448 13.04 -33.06 1.72
C GLY A 448 11.66 -33.30 1.11
N PRO A 449 10.73 -33.93 1.85
CA PRO A 449 9.40 -34.23 1.35
C PRO A 449 8.63 -32.96 0.93
N GLY A 450 8.46 -32.77 -0.38
CA GLY A 450 7.81 -31.60 -0.95
C GLY A 450 8.67 -30.33 -1.00
N LEU A 451 9.98 -30.42 -0.75
CA LEU A 451 10.94 -29.32 -0.93
C LEU A 451 12.04 -29.74 -1.91
N GLN A 452 11.98 -29.16 -3.09
CA GLN A 452 12.91 -29.35 -4.20
C GLN A 452 13.30 -27.97 -4.74
N ILE A 453 14.58 -27.80 -5.09
CA ILE A 453 15.10 -26.63 -5.80
C ILE A 453 15.77 -27.17 -7.06
N ASP A 454 15.37 -26.65 -8.21
CA ASP A 454 15.89 -27.06 -9.51
C ASP A 454 16.61 -25.88 -10.13
N TYR A 455 17.75 -26.08 -10.79
CA TYR A 455 18.41 -25.00 -11.49
C TYR A 455 19.08 -25.40 -12.81
N THR A 456 19.22 -24.42 -13.70
CA THR A 456 20.07 -24.53 -14.89
C THR A 456 20.61 -23.16 -15.30
N VAL A 457 21.63 -23.18 -16.15
CA VAL A 457 22.26 -21.99 -16.74
C VAL A 457 22.37 -22.21 -18.25
N TRP A 458 21.71 -21.37 -19.04
CA TRP A 458 21.50 -21.60 -20.47
C TRP A 458 21.15 -20.30 -21.23
N ASN A 459 21.78 -20.07 -22.38
CA ASN A 459 21.43 -18.99 -23.33
C ASN A 459 21.44 -17.60 -22.65
N GLY A 460 22.47 -17.31 -21.85
CA GLY A 460 22.61 -16.05 -21.09
C GLY A 460 21.62 -15.88 -19.93
N LEU A 461 20.92 -16.96 -19.54
CA LEU A 461 19.97 -16.99 -18.44
C LEU A 461 20.42 -17.93 -17.32
N VAL A 462 20.08 -17.55 -16.11
CA VAL A 462 20.01 -18.42 -14.93
C VAL A 462 18.53 -18.70 -14.71
N VAL A 463 18.17 -19.97 -14.50
CA VAL A 463 16.81 -20.36 -14.17
C VAL A 463 16.85 -21.20 -12.90
N VAL A 464 16.16 -20.76 -11.86
CA VAL A 464 16.01 -21.49 -10.58
C VAL A 464 14.51 -21.66 -10.31
N SER A 465 14.07 -22.83 -9.90
CA SER A 465 12.66 -23.11 -9.64
C SER A 465 12.45 -24.07 -8.47
N THR A 466 11.20 -24.21 -8.02
CA THR A 466 10.76 -25.33 -7.17
C THR A 466 10.01 -26.40 -7.99
N SER A 467 10.21 -26.43 -9.31
CA SER A 467 9.78 -27.53 -10.18
C SER A 467 10.48 -27.47 -11.55
N VAL A 468 11.12 -28.57 -11.94
CA VAL A 468 11.68 -28.82 -13.27
C VAL A 468 10.70 -28.48 -14.40
N ARG A 469 9.39 -28.67 -14.20
CA ARG A 469 8.35 -28.34 -15.18
C ARG A 469 8.28 -26.84 -15.53
N ALA A 470 8.60 -25.95 -14.60
CA ALA A 470 8.65 -24.52 -14.90
C ALA A 470 9.93 -24.14 -15.66
N ILE A 471 11.02 -24.90 -15.45
CA ILE A 471 12.26 -24.78 -16.24
C ILE A 471 12.03 -25.28 -17.67
N ASP A 472 11.34 -26.42 -17.84
CA ASP A 472 10.89 -26.93 -19.15
C ASP A 472 10.09 -25.89 -19.94
N GLN A 473 9.15 -25.19 -19.31
CA GLN A 473 8.37 -24.13 -19.96
C GLN A 473 9.22 -22.94 -20.43
N VAL A 474 10.33 -22.64 -19.75
CA VAL A 474 11.30 -21.60 -20.15
C VAL A 474 12.21 -22.09 -21.27
N VAL A 475 12.80 -23.29 -21.12
CA VAL A 475 13.76 -23.88 -22.08
C VAL A 475 13.10 -24.21 -23.41
N SER A 476 11.90 -24.82 -23.38
CA SER A 476 11.13 -25.16 -24.59
C SER A 476 10.61 -23.94 -25.36
N ARG A 477 10.70 -22.73 -24.79
CA ARG A 477 10.16 -21.48 -25.33
C ARG A 477 8.70 -21.65 -25.78
N GLY A 478 7.86 -22.07 -24.84
CA GLY A 478 6.41 -22.07 -25.03
C GLY A 478 5.84 -20.66 -25.24
N ARG A 479 4.51 -20.51 -25.16
CA ARG A 479 3.90 -19.18 -25.10
C ARG A 479 4.46 -18.43 -23.89
N SER A 480 4.88 -17.18 -24.07
CA SER A 480 5.42 -16.36 -23.00
C SER A 480 4.33 -15.65 -22.20
N LEU A 481 4.70 -15.08 -21.05
CA LEU A 481 3.84 -14.17 -20.29
C LEU A 481 3.54 -12.89 -21.09
N ALA A 482 4.53 -12.35 -21.82
CA ALA A 482 4.37 -11.17 -22.66
C ALA A 482 3.40 -11.35 -23.85
N ASP A 483 3.16 -12.59 -24.30
CA ASP A 483 2.14 -12.90 -25.32
C ASP A 483 0.70 -12.82 -24.79
N GLN A 484 0.50 -12.68 -23.47
CA GLN A 484 -0.83 -12.69 -22.87
C GLN A 484 -1.53 -11.34 -22.98
N LYS A 485 -2.79 -11.37 -23.41
CA LYS A 485 -3.66 -10.18 -23.48
C LYS A 485 -3.87 -9.50 -22.12
N THR A 486 -3.86 -10.25 -21.03
CA THR A 486 -3.91 -9.73 -19.64
C THR A 486 -2.66 -8.93 -19.30
N TYR A 487 -1.48 -9.51 -19.55
CA TYR A 487 -0.19 -8.84 -19.37
C TYR A 487 -0.08 -7.57 -20.23
N GLN A 488 -0.42 -7.68 -21.51
CA GLN A 488 -0.43 -6.56 -22.44
C GLN A 488 -1.42 -5.48 -22.03
N ALA A 489 -2.64 -5.81 -21.59
CA ALA A 489 -3.61 -4.82 -21.12
C ALA A 489 -3.18 -4.13 -19.81
N ALA A 490 -2.46 -4.85 -18.95
CA ALA A 490 -1.98 -4.37 -17.66
C ALA A 490 -0.69 -3.54 -17.75
N LEU A 491 0.12 -3.68 -18.80
CA LEU A 491 1.44 -3.04 -18.96
C LEU A 491 1.67 -2.37 -20.32
N SER A 492 0.59 -2.08 -21.09
CA SER A 492 0.69 -1.56 -22.47
C SER A 492 1.43 -0.23 -22.60
N ASP A 493 1.31 0.63 -21.61
CA ASP A 493 1.75 2.03 -21.67
C ASP A 493 3.01 2.29 -20.82
N GLN A 494 3.70 1.23 -20.38
CA GLN A 494 4.89 1.33 -19.52
C GLN A 494 6.07 2.05 -20.21
N PRO A 495 6.85 2.87 -19.48
CA PRO A 495 8.09 3.45 -19.99
C PRO A 495 9.12 2.40 -20.42
N ALA A 496 9.91 2.71 -21.47
CA ALA A 496 10.94 1.80 -22.00
C ALA A 496 12.14 1.58 -21.04
N GLN A 497 12.25 2.38 -19.98
CA GLN A 497 13.20 2.22 -18.88
C GLN A 497 12.46 2.41 -17.55
N VAL A 498 12.62 1.44 -16.65
CA VAL A 498 11.94 1.37 -15.35
C VAL A 498 12.90 0.88 -14.27
N SER A 499 12.58 1.11 -13.00
CA SER A 499 13.31 0.55 -11.85
C SER A 499 12.68 -0.74 -11.31
N SER A 500 11.41 -1.03 -11.63
CA SER A 500 10.76 -2.33 -11.41
C SER A 500 9.47 -2.50 -12.21
N VAL A 501 9.12 -3.73 -12.58
CA VAL A 501 7.78 -4.11 -13.08
C VAL A 501 7.17 -5.18 -12.20
N LEU A 502 5.88 -5.09 -11.92
CA LEU A 502 5.07 -6.10 -11.26
C LEU A 502 3.86 -6.43 -12.16
N PHE A 503 3.56 -7.70 -12.34
CA PHE A 503 2.31 -8.16 -12.94
C PHE A 503 1.64 -9.18 -12.02
N THR A 504 0.32 -9.21 -11.99
CA THR A 504 -0.49 -10.19 -11.27
C THR A 504 -1.75 -10.53 -12.05
N ASP A 505 -1.99 -11.80 -12.37
CA ASP A 505 -3.34 -12.27 -12.68
C ASP A 505 -4.08 -12.42 -11.35
N PHE A 506 -4.89 -11.42 -11.04
CA PHE A 506 -5.54 -11.32 -9.74
C PHE A 506 -6.64 -12.39 -9.60
N SER A 507 -7.26 -12.82 -10.70
CA SER A 507 -8.24 -13.91 -10.68
C SER A 507 -7.60 -15.25 -10.27
N GLN A 508 -6.41 -15.55 -10.76
CA GLN A 508 -5.66 -16.76 -10.41
C GLN A 508 -5.02 -16.65 -9.01
N LEU A 509 -4.54 -15.47 -8.62
CA LEU A 509 -4.01 -15.22 -7.27
C LEU A 509 -5.12 -15.35 -6.20
N LEU A 510 -6.34 -14.91 -6.50
CA LEU A 510 -7.47 -15.05 -5.58
C LEU A 510 -7.83 -16.52 -5.35
N SER A 511 -7.90 -17.32 -6.42
CA SER A 511 -8.13 -18.77 -6.32
C SER A 511 -7.03 -19.48 -5.53
N LEU A 512 -5.76 -19.10 -5.71
CA LEU A 512 -4.66 -19.59 -4.87
C LEU A 512 -4.88 -19.21 -3.40
N GLY A 513 -5.25 -17.95 -3.13
CA GLY A 513 -5.57 -17.44 -1.79
C GLY A 513 -6.74 -18.15 -1.10
N GLU A 514 -7.71 -18.66 -1.86
CA GLU A 514 -8.78 -19.53 -1.35
C GLU A 514 -8.26 -20.92 -0.97
N GLN A 515 -7.43 -21.53 -1.82
CA GLN A 515 -6.83 -22.85 -1.57
C GLN A 515 -5.96 -22.87 -0.29
N ILE A 516 -5.21 -21.80 -0.04
CA ILE A 516 -4.40 -21.65 1.20
C ILE A 516 -5.14 -20.90 2.33
N GLY A 517 -6.45 -20.66 2.20
CA GLY A 517 -7.30 -20.13 3.26
C GLY A 517 -7.10 -18.65 3.65
N LEU A 518 -6.30 -17.88 2.91
CA LEU A 518 -6.06 -16.45 3.17
C LEU A 518 -7.34 -15.60 3.01
N THR A 519 -8.26 -16.00 2.14
CA THR A 519 -9.55 -15.30 1.94
C THR A 519 -10.55 -15.50 3.08
N SER A 520 -10.25 -16.33 4.08
CA SER A 520 -11.17 -16.65 5.19
C SER A 520 -11.52 -15.47 6.11
N GLY A 521 -10.72 -14.39 6.13
CA GLY A 521 -10.96 -13.21 6.96
C GLY A 521 -12.24 -12.45 6.57
N THR A 522 -13.03 -12.00 7.56
CA THR A 522 -14.34 -11.35 7.32
C THR A 522 -14.24 -10.16 6.36
N ARG A 523 -13.25 -9.29 6.53
CA ARG A 523 -13.03 -8.13 5.63
C ARG A 523 -12.63 -8.50 4.21
N VAL A 524 -11.99 -9.66 4.01
CA VAL A 524 -11.69 -10.13 2.66
C VAL A 524 -13.00 -10.61 2.03
N ARG A 525 -13.82 -11.38 2.76
CA ARG A 525 -15.16 -11.81 2.32
C ARG A 525 -16.14 -10.67 2.04
N GLU A 526 -16.06 -9.58 2.81
CA GLU A 526 -16.79 -8.32 2.55
C GLU A 526 -16.36 -7.65 1.23
N LEU A 527 -15.12 -7.85 0.78
CA LEU A 527 -14.57 -7.26 -0.45
C LEU A 527 -14.52 -8.23 -1.65
N LEU A 528 -14.75 -9.54 -1.48
CA LEU A 528 -14.70 -10.53 -2.57
C LEU A 528 -15.58 -10.17 -3.80
N PRO A 529 -16.82 -9.63 -3.66
CA PRO A 529 -17.65 -9.28 -4.81
C PRO A 529 -17.02 -8.21 -5.71
N ASP A 530 -16.36 -7.23 -5.10
CA ASP A 530 -15.63 -6.15 -5.77
C ASP A 530 -14.26 -6.65 -6.28
N LEU A 531 -13.53 -7.41 -5.47
CA LEU A 531 -12.20 -7.95 -5.81
C LEU A 531 -12.24 -8.93 -7.01
N THR A 532 -13.33 -9.69 -7.18
CA THR A 532 -13.53 -10.54 -8.37
C THR A 532 -13.78 -9.74 -9.67
N LYS A 533 -13.91 -8.42 -9.61
CA LYS A 533 -13.91 -7.54 -10.80
C LYS A 533 -12.51 -7.18 -11.27
N VAL A 534 -11.49 -7.25 -10.40
CA VAL A 534 -10.10 -7.01 -10.82
C VAL A 534 -9.58 -8.30 -11.45
N ARG A 535 -9.32 -8.26 -12.76
CA ARG A 535 -8.84 -9.41 -13.53
C ARG A 535 -7.32 -9.53 -13.45
N ALA A 536 -6.62 -8.43 -13.73
CA ALA A 536 -5.18 -8.33 -13.69
C ALA A 536 -4.74 -7.00 -13.09
N ILE A 537 -3.53 -6.99 -12.54
CA ILE A 537 -2.87 -5.81 -12.01
C ILE A 537 -1.49 -5.73 -12.66
N GLY A 538 -1.18 -4.60 -13.28
CA GLY A 538 0.17 -4.23 -13.70
C GLY A 538 0.68 -3.10 -12.83
N LEU A 539 1.99 -3.03 -12.63
CA LEU A 539 2.64 -1.88 -12.02
C LEU A 539 4.03 -1.70 -12.62
N SER A 540 4.35 -0.45 -12.97
CA SER A 540 5.69 -0.04 -13.42
C SER A 540 6.18 1.16 -12.60
N SER A 541 7.40 1.07 -12.08
CA SER A 541 8.05 2.17 -11.36
C SER A 541 9.16 2.79 -12.18
N THR A 542 9.27 4.11 -12.16
CA THR A 542 10.44 4.86 -12.62
C THR A 542 11.06 5.61 -11.46
N SER A 543 12.35 5.92 -11.54
CA SER A 543 13.08 6.62 -10.48
C SER A 543 14.01 7.65 -11.12
N GLY A 544 13.92 8.89 -10.65
CA GLY A 544 14.79 10.00 -11.02
C GLY A 544 15.80 10.30 -9.91
N GLU A 545 16.53 11.41 -10.04
CA GLU A 545 17.47 11.88 -9.00
C GLU A 545 16.76 12.64 -7.85
N SER A 546 15.50 13.05 -8.08
CA SER A 546 14.70 13.89 -7.18
C SER A 546 13.27 13.38 -6.99
N ASP A 547 12.95 12.19 -7.49
CA ASP A 547 11.58 11.76 -7.72
C ASP A 547 11.47 10.25 -7.93
N THR A 548 10.26 9.72 -7.75
CA THR A 548 9.89 8.36 -8.12
C THR A 548 8.44 8.36 -8.55
N THR A 549 8.16 7.89 -9.76
CA THR A 549 6.78 7.66 -10.22
C THR A 549 6.49 6.17 -10.19
N THR A 550 5.27 5.77 -9.86
CA THR A 550 4.84 4.37 -9.91
C THR A 550 3.40 4.34 -10.39
N GLU A 551 3.21 3.70 -11.54
CA GLU A 551 1.94 3.60 -12.24
C GLU A 551 1.40 2.19 -12.04
N LEU A 552 0.20 2.09 -11.47
CA LEU A 552 -0.51 0.85 -11.14
C LEU A 552 -1.78 0.78 -12.00
N ARG A 553 -1.93 -0.27 -12.79
CA ARG A 553 -3.03 -0.46 -13.75
C ARG A 553 -3.88 -1.66 -13.38
N LEU A 554 -5.19 -1.48 -13.36
CA LEU A 554 -6.20 -2.46 -12.94
C LEU A 554 -7.07 -2.84 -14.15
N GLU A 555 -6.94 -4.07 -14.67
CA GLU A 555 -7.83 -4.58 -15.74
C GLU A 555 -9.19 -5.00 -15.15
N ILE A 556 -10.28 -4.43 -15.65
CA ILE A 556 -11.66 -4.63 -15.16
C ILE A 556 -12.61 -4.88 -16.35
N PRO A 557 -13.31 -6.03 -16.41
CA PRO A 557 -14.13 -6.43 -17.55
C PRO A 557 -15.43 -5.61 -17.68
#